data_AF-A0A9E3WIU3-F1
#
_entry.id   AF-A0A9E3WIU3-F1
#
_cell.length_a   1.000
_cell.length_b   1.000
_cell.length_c   1.000
_cell.angle_alpha   90.00
_cell.angle_beta   90.00
_cell.angle_gamma   90.00
#
_symmetry.space_group_name_H-M   'P 1'
#
loop_
_entity.id
_entity.type
_entity.pdbx_description
1 polymer ?
#
loop_
_entity_poly.entity_id
_entity_poly.type
_entity_poly.pdbx_seq_one_letter_code
_entity_poly.pdbx_strand_id
1 'polypeptide(L)' 'MRDATKKAATTDEKIDALKPGRSIELTRVRNTRVIAERTGDGKRLRIVREYLEGHELAGERVLGYDIVLDQVW' A
#
# COMPACT_ATOMS: atom_id res chain seq x y z
N MET A 1 -36.47 -3.72 -3.45
CA MET A 1 -35.13 -4.27 -3.13
C MET A 1 -34.17 -3.10 -3.10
N ARG A 2 -33.56 -2.80 -1.94
CA ARG A 2 -32.67 -1.64 -1.79
C ARG A 2 -31.30 -2.03 -2.38
N ASP A 3 -30.87 -1.29 -3.39
CA ASP A 3 -29.47 -1.25 -3.82
C ASP A 3 -28.63 -0.88 -2.61
N ALA A 4 -27.94 -1.87 -2.05
CA ALA A 4 -26.89 -1.62 -1.07
C ALA A 4 -25.69 -1.09 -1.86
N THR A 5 -25.62 0.22 -2.04
CA THR A 5 -24.42 0.88 -2.56
C THR A 5 -23.27 0.48 -1.64
N LYS A 6 -22.44 -0.46 -2.09
CA LYS A 6 -21.36 -1.04 -1.28
C LYS A 6 -20.40 0.11 -0.97
N LYS A 7 -20.41 0.59 0.27
CA LYS A 7 -19.51 1.66 0.73
C LYS A 7 -18.08 1.25 0.37
N ALA A 8 -17.37 2.10 -0.37
CA ALA A 8 -15.98 1.83 -0.68
C ALA A 8 -15.18 1.76 0.63
N ALA A 9 -14.36 0.71 0.77
CA ALA A 9 -13.51 0.54 1.93
C ALA A 9 -12.55 1.73 2.07
N THR A 10 -12.33 2.16 3.31
CA THR A 10 -11.35 3.22 3.63
C THR A 10 -9.92 2.72 3.35
N THR A 11 -8.96 3.64 3.33
CA THR A 11 -7.54 3.28 3.15
C THR A 11 -7.07 2.35 4.28
N ASP A 12 -7.45 2.66 5.52
CA ASP A 12 -7.08 1.87 6.69
C ASP A 12 -7.67 0.46 6.62
N GLU A 13 -8.96 0.33 6.27
CA GLU A 13 -9.62 -0.97 6.08
C GLU A 13 -8.93 -1.82 5.00
N LYS A 14 -8.41 -1.18 3.94
CA LYS A 14 -7.66 -1.88 2.89
C LYS A 14 -6.27 -2.32 3.36
N ILE A 15 -5.61 -1.52 4.19
CA ILE A 15 -4.30 -1.84 4.78
C ILE A 15 -4.43 -2.99 5.77
N ASP A 16 -5.47 -2.97 6.62
CA ASP A 16 -5.73 -4.02 7.60
C ASP A 16 -6.09 -5.36 6.93
N ALA A 17 -6.82 -5.29 5.80
CA ALA A 17 -7.15 -6.47 4.99
C ALA A 17 -5.98 -6.98 4.13
N LEU A 18 -4.81 -6.32 4.14
CA LEU A 18 -3.68 -6.65 3.29
C LEU A 18 -3.03 -7.97 3.72
N LYS A 19 -3.18 -9.00 2.89
CA LYS A 19 -2.59 -10.32 3.13
C LYS A 19 -1.05 -10.26 3.07
N PRO A 20 -0.34 -11.15 3.80
CA PRO A 20 1.12 -11.24 3.71
C PRO A 20 1.62 -11.39 2.26
N GLY A 21 2.70 -10.67 1.93
CA GLY A 21 3.30 -10.65 0.59
C GLY A 21 2.46 -9.94 -0.48
N ARG A 22 1.41 -9.21 -0.10
CA ARG A 22 0.59 -8.41 -1.02
C ARG A 22 0.85 -6.93 -0.84
N SER A 23 0.51 -6.19 -1.90
CA SER A 23 0.60 -4.74 -1.94
C SER A 23 -0.68 -4.11 -2.47
N ILE A 24 -0.98 -2.90 -2.01
CA ILE A 24 -2.06 -2.07 -2.53
C ILE A 24 -1.55 -0.66 -2.83
N GLU A 25 -2.09 -0.04 -3.88
CA GLU A 25 -1.88 1.37 -4.14
C GLU A 25 -2.80 2.19 -3.22
N LEU A 26 -2.21 3.04 -2.40
CA LEU A 26 -2.93 3.94 -1.49
C LEU A 26 -3.38 5.21 -2.22
N THR A 27 -2.48 5.76 -3.04
CA THR A 27 -2.73 6.95 -3.85
C THR A 27 -1.79 7.00 -5.04
N ARG A 28 -2.20 7.75 -6.06
CA ARG A 28 -1.40 8.06 -7.24
C ARG A 28 -1.61 9.51 -7.61
N VAL A 29 -0.49 10.20 -7.83
CA VAL A 29 -0.47 11.59 -8.29
C VAL A 29 0.53 11.68 -9.43
N ARG A 30 0.05 11.98 -10.64
CA ARG A 30 0.87 12.01 -11.87
C ARG A 30 1.65 10.70 -12.01
N ASN A 31 2.97 10.79 -12.12
CA ASN A 31 3.90 9.67 -12.30
C ASN A 31 4.48 9.20 -10.98
N THR A 32 3.74 9.32 -9.89
CA THR A 32 4.14 8.82 -8.58
C THR A 32 2.99 8.06 -7.97
N ARG A 33 3.28 6.88 -7.42
CA ARG A 33 2.32 6.12 -6.60
C ARG A 33 2.89 5.86 -5.20
N VAL A 34 1.99 5.77 -4.23
CA VAL A 34 2.30 5.32 -2.88
C VAL A 34 1.65 3.97 -2.68
N ILE A 35 2.46 3.01 -2.25
CA ILE A 35 2.07 1.61 -2.06
C ILE A 35 2.25 1.23 -0.60
N ALA A 36 1.29 0.49 -0.05
CA ALA A 36 1.51 -0.29 1.16
C ALA A 36 1.81 -1.74 0.78
N GLU A 37 2.87 -2.32 1.35
CA GLU A 37 3.27 -3.72 1.17
C GLU A 37 3.29 -4.41 2.54
N ARG A 38 2.58 -5.52 2.69
CA ARG A 38 2.70 -6.39 3.88
C ARG A 38 3.82 -7.39 3.63
N THR A 39 4.78 -7.47 4.55
CA THR A 39 5.88 -8.45 4.43
C THR A 39 5.36 -9.88 4.34
N GLY A 40 6.17 -10.78 3.76
CA GLY A 40 5.80 -12.19 3.59
C GLY A 40 5.51 -12.92 4.90
N ASP A 41 6.16 -12.52 6.00
CA ASP A 41 5.87 -13.03 7.35
C ASP A 41 4.62 -12.39 7.99
N GLY A 42 4.03 -11.40 7.33
CA GLY A 42 2.86 -10.70 7.81
C GLY A 42 3.13 -9.80 9.01
N LYS A 43 4.36 -9.55 9.44
CA LYS A 43 4.62 -8.80 10.69
C LYS A 43 4.86 -7.31 10.49
N ARG A 44 5.20 -6.89 9.28
CA ARG A 44 5.57 -5.51 8.99
C ARG A 44 4.78 -4.97 7.81
N LEU A 45 4.56 -3.67 7.83
CA LEU A 45 4.01 -2.92 6.73
C LEU A 45 5.09 -1.95 6.23
N ARG A 46 5.34 -1.95 4.93
CA ARG A 46 6.23 -0.99 4.29
C ARG A 46 5.40 -0.02 3.47
N ILE A 47 5.63 1.27 3.66
CA ILE A 47 5.07 2.31 2.78
C ILE A 47 6.16 2.73 1.79
N VAL A 48 5.88 2.54 0.51
CA VAL A 48 6.81 2.80 -0.60
C VAL A 48 6.26 3.92 -1.46
N ARG A 49 7.08 4.91 -1.79
CA ARG A 49 6.80 5.87 -2.86
C ARG A 49 7.59 5.49 -4.11
N GLU A 50 6.90 5.17 -5.19
CA GLU A 50 7.49 4.83 -6.50
C GLU A 50 7.24 5.93 -7.54
N TYR A 51 8.23 6.18 -8.39
CA TYR A 51 8.11 7.05 -9.57
C TYR A 51 7.95 6.18 -10.84
N LEU A 52 7.06 6.57 -11.75
CA LEU A 52 6.57 5.74 -12.86
C LEU A 52 7.05 6.21 -14.25
N GLU A 53 7.72 7.35 -14.38
CA GLU A 53 8.21 7.88 -15.66
C GLU A 53 9.74 7.98 -15.71
N GLY A 54 10.29 7.86 -16.92
CA GLY A 54 11.71 8.04 -17.21
C GLY A 54 12.41 6.69 -17.42
N HIS A 55 12.85 6.47 -18.65
CA HIS A 55 13.75 5.39 -19.04
C HIS A 55 15.04 5.46 -18.22
N GLU A 56 15.05 4.85 -17.04
CA GLU A 56 16.24 4.27 -16.42
C GLU A 56 15.91 3.42 -15.18
N LEU A 57 14.78 3.64 -14.49
CA LEU A 57 14.54 2.97 -13.20
C LEU A 57 13.05 2.64 -12.96
N ALA A 58 12.43 1.88 -13.88
CA ALA A 58 11.14 1.25 -13.61
C ALA A 58 11.28 0.33 -12.38
N GLY A 59 10.85 0.81 -11.21
CA GLY A 59 10.99 0.10 -9.93
C GLY A 59 11.99 0.70 -8.93
N GLU A 60 12.47 1.94 -9.12
CA GLU A 60 13.24 2.60 -8.07
C GLU A 60 12.37 2.94 -6.85
N ARG A 61 12.67 2.28 -5.73
CA ARG A 61 12.16 2.67 -4.41
C ARG A 61 12.90 3.94 -3.98
N VAL A 62 12.30 5.10 -4.27
CA VAL A 62 12.91 6.41 -3.96
C VAL A 62 13.06 6.58 -2.44
N LEU A 63 12.02 6.25 -1.68
CA LEU A 63 12.01 6.25 -0.21
C LEU A 63 11.02 5.18 0.27
N GLY A 64 11.50 4.27 1.12
CA GLY A 64 10.68 3.28 1.82
C GLY A 64 10.84 3.44 3.31
N TYR A 65 9.73 3.64 4.02
CA TYR A 65 9.73 3.60 5.48
C TYR A 65 9.23 2.23 5.92
N ASP A 66 10.07 1.50 6.66
CA ASP A 66 9.67 0.30 7.37
C ASP A 66 8.94 0.73 8.64
N ILE A 67 7.62 0.55 8.67
CA ILE A 67 6.82 0.75 9.87
C ILE A 67 6.68 -0.63 10.53
N VAL A 68 7.37 -0.80 11.66
CA VAL A 68 7.11 -1.95 12.52
C VAL A 68 5.76 -1.72 13.17
N LEU A 69 4.79 -2.57 12.83
CA LEU A 69 3.54 -2.65 13.57
C LEU A 69 3.86 -3.36 14.89
N ASP A 70 4.53 -2.65 15.79
CA ASP A 70 4.73 -3.16 17.13
C ASP A 70 3.34 -3.29 17.78
N GLN A 71 3.14 -4.42 18.45
CA GLN A 71 1.84 -5.01 18.67
C GLN A 71 0.80 -4.01 19.20
N VAL A 72 -0.21 -3.71 18.38
CA VAL A 72 -1.44 -3.12 18.88
C VAL A 72 -2.17 -4.28 19.58
N TRP A 73 -2.18 -4.20 20.91
CA TRP A 73 -2.83 -5.12 21.85
C TRP A 73 -4.33 -5.23 21.60
#